data_AF-A0A5C1QE58-F1
#
_entry.id   AF-A0A5C1QE58-F1
#
_cell.length_a   1.000
_cell.length_b   1.000
_cell.length_c   1.000
_cell.angle_alpha   90.00
_cell.angle_beta   90.00
_cell.angle_gamma   90.00
#
_symmetry.space_group_name_H-M   'P 1'
#
loop_
_entity.id
_entity.type
_entity.pdbx_description
1 polymer ?
#
loop_
_entity_poly.entity_id
_entity_poly.type
_entity_poly.pdbx_seq_one_letter_code
_entity_poly.pdbx_strand_id
1 'polypeptide(L)'
;MKRTILLGLLLTTSLAFVSSQEETVEDLYLKVPAETRIIDSQASSPNRELKSMAIDDLTAMNEEGRLNGNDPFVMRIITDLGAEGTGIISINNGRIVNNFPMVRQKATRLLGNINTVNSANSLIELGEMETESMVLSEIIVGISKNTAADPQLVVDTISRLMEVHGSSKDHNFAYAFLLAVDNLNKNNIEITNNKIFELISNMTLPDSGYIQVVTDKALEVLKNIK
;
A
#
# COMPACT_ATOMS: atom_id res chain seq x y z
N MET A 1 -35.00 59.82 -55.55
CA MET A 1 -33.54 59.81 -55.27
C MET A 1 -33.34 59.73 -53.76
N LYS A 2 -32.45 58.81 -53.31
CA LYS A 2 -31.86 58.66 -51.96
C LYS A 2 -32.79 58.08 -50.88
N ARG A 3 -32.38 57.15 -50.01
CA ARG A 3 -31.26 56.19 -49.94
C ARG A 3 -31.63 55.25 -48.77
N THR A 4 -31.43 53.96 -48.98
CA THR A 4 -31.50 52.84 -48.03
C THR A 4 -30.61 53.04 -46.79
N ILE A 5 -31.07 52.62 -45.61
CA ILE A 5 -30.19 52.13 -44.53
C ILE A 5 -30.85 50.91 -43.88
N LEU A 6 -30.21 49.76 -44.10
CA LEU A 6 -30.50 48.44 -43.55
C LEU A 6 -29.81 48.33 -42.18
N LEU A 7 -30.56 48.02 -41.12
CA LEU A 7 -30.03 47.87 -39.77
C LEU A 7 -29.44 46.45 -39.62
N GLY A 8 -28.11 46.34 -39.66
CA GLY A 8 -27.39 45.08 -39.44
C GLY A 8 -27.22 44.80 -37.95
N LEU A 9 -27.78 43.68 -37.49
CA LEU A 9 -27.60 43.14 -36.15
C LEU A 9 -26.23 42.43 -36.09
N LEU A 10 -25.23 43.04 -35.46
CA LEU A 10 -23.92 42.42 -35.21
C LEU A 10 -24.04 41.47 -34.00
N LEU A 11 -23.98 40.16 -34.26
CA LEU A 11 -23.80 39.13 -33.25
C LEU A 11 -22.30 39.05 -32.92
N THR A 12 -21.85 39.65 -31.81
CA THR A 12 -20.48 39.48 -31.33
C THR A 12 -20.40 38.25 -30.43
N THR A 13 -19.96 37.12 -30.99
CA THR A 13 -19.55 35.94 -30.23
C THR A 13 -18.19 36.24 -29.57
N SER A 14 -18.19 36.48 -28.26
CA SER A 14 -16.96 36.53 -27.48
C SER A 14 -16.38 35.13 -27.36
N LEU A 15 -15.29 34.86 -28.09
CA LEU A 15 -14.39 33.74 -27.85
C LEU A 15 -13.74 33.94 -26.48
N ALA A 16 -14.24 33.23 -25.46
CA ALA A 16 -13.55 33.11 -24.19
C ALA A 16 -12.28 32.26 -24.43
N PHE A 17 -11.13 32.92 -24.47
CA PHE A 17 -9.84 32.27 -24.32
C PHE A 17 -9.78 31.71 -22.89
N VAL A 18 -10.02 30.41 -22.73
CA VAL A 18 -9.61 29.68 -21.53
C VAL A 18 -8.09 29.62 -21.56
N SER A 19 -7.45 30.56 -20.86
CA SER A 19 -6.06 30.41 -20.47
C SER A 19 -6.02 29.30 -19.43
N SER A 20 -5.52 28.13 -19.83
CA SER A 20 -5.09 27.10 -18.87
C SER A 20 -3.91 27.70 -18.10
N GLN A 21 -4.19 28.27 -16.93
CA GLN A 21 -3.16 28.76 -16.03
C GLN A 21 -2.34 27.55 -15.59
N GLU A 22 -1.06 27.48 -16.01
CA GLU A 22 -0.16 26.44 -15.53
C GLU A 22 0.01 26.60 -14.02
N GLU A 23 -0.50 25.63 -13.26
CA GLU A 23 -0.38 25.62 -11.82
C GLU A 23 1.08 25.32 -11.43
N THR A 24 1.64 26.14 -10.54
CA THR A 24 2.99 25.91 -10.02
C THR A 24 3.00 24.80 -8.97
N VAL A 25 4.19 24.24 -8.68
CA VAL A 25 4.34 23.20 -7.64
C VAL A 25 3.91 23.74 -6.27
N GLU A 26 4.19 25.01 -6.02
CA GLU A 26 3.81 25.74 -4.82
C GLU A 26 2.29 25.91 -4.71
N ASP A 27 1.60 26.22 -5.81
CA ASP A 27 0.14 26.33 -5.85
C ASP A 27 -0.53 24.97 -5.53
N LEU A 28 0.03 23.88 -6.05
CA LEU A 28 -0.43 22.52 -5.73
C LEU A 28 -0.19 22.16 -4.25
N TYR A 29 0.95 22.57 -3.69
CA TYR A 29 1.28 22.33 -2.28
C TYR A 29 0.38 23.13 -1.32
N LEU A 30 -0.03 24.34 -1.70
CA LEU A 30 -0.92 25.17 -0.89
C LEU A 30 -2.35 24.65 -0.82
N LYS A 31 -2.80 23.89 -1.83
CA LYS A 31 -4.12 23.24 -1.86
C LYS A 31 -4.25 22.08 -0.88
N VAL A 32 -3.13 21.49 -0.45
CA VAL A 32 -3.10 20.42 0.56
C VAL A 32 -3.55 20.97 1.92
N PRO A 33 -4.34 20.24 2.73
CA PRO A 33 -4.68 20.68 4.08
C PRO A 33 -3.42 20.91 4.94
N ALA A 34 -3.47 21.93 5.82
CA ALA A 34 -2.32 22.27 6.67
C ALA A 34 -1.87 21.10 7.57
N GLU A 35 -2.82 20.32 8.09
CA GLU A 35 -2.58 19.10 8.86
C GLU A 35 -1.75 18.09 8.05
N THR A 36 -2.16 17.80 6.81
CA THR A 36 -1.43 16.86 5.92
C THR A 36 -0.02 17.35 5.57
N ARG A 37 0.20 18.67 5.45
CA ARG A 37 1.56 19.23 5.27
C ARG A 37 2.44 19.06 6.51
N ILE A 38 1.88 19.19 7.70
CA ILE A 38 2.61 18.95 8.96
C ILE A 38 3.03 17.49 9.03
N ILE A 39 2.12 16.57 8.73
CA ILE A 39 2.38 15.13 8.64
C ILE A 39 3.49 14.84 7.62
N ASP A 40 3.43 15.44 6.42
CA ASP A 40 4.45 15.29 5.38
C ASP A 40 5.84 15.75 5.88
N SER A 41 5.90 16.87 6.60
CA SER A 41 7.14 17.38 7.19
C SER A 41 7.70 16.45 8.27
N GLN A 42 6.84 15.86 9.10
CA GLN A 42 7.23 14.86 10.09
C GLN A 42 7.73 13.57 9.41
N ALA A 43 7.03 13.11 8.36
CA ALA A 43 7.38 11.92 7.59
C ALA A 43 8.72 12.07 6.87
N SER A 44 9.01 13.26 6.35
CA SER A 44 10.27 13.57 5.66
C SER A 44 11.45 13.78 6.61
N SER A 45 11.22 13.88 7.92
CA SER A 45 12.27 14.07 8.92
C SER A 45 13.21 12.86 8.98
N PRO A 46 14.53 13.04 9.22
CA PRO A 46 15.43 11.91 9.49
C PRO A 46 15.20 11.26 10.87
N ASN A 47 14.38 11.87 11.73
CA ASN A 47 14.09 11.37 13.06
C ASN A 47 12.98 10.29 13.02
N ARG A 48 13.31 9.11 13.54
CA ARG A 48 12.41 7.94 13.58
C ARG A 48 11.11 8.20 14.35
N GLU A 49 11.18 8.95 15.45
CA GLU A 49 10.02 9.24 16.29
C GLU A 49 9.03 10.15 15.57
N LEU A 50 9.51 11.17 14.84
CA LEU A 50 8.67 12.03 14.00
C LEU A 50 8.03 11.26 12.86
N LYS A 51 8.76 10.36 12.19
CA LYS A 51 8.17 9.44 11.21
C LYS A 51 7.07 8.58 11.82
N SER A 52 7.28 8.07 13.02
CA SER A 52 6.28 7.25 13.73
C SER A 52 5.04 8.07 14.08
N MET A 53 5.21 9.32 14.52
CA MET A 53 4.13 10.27 14.79
C MET A 53 3.30 10.55 13.54
N ALA A 54 3.94 10.76 12.39
CA ALA A 54 3.24 10.95 11.12
C ALA A 54 2.33 9.76 10.79
N ILE A 55 2.79 8.52 11.02
CA ILE A 55 1.96 7.33 10.79
C ILE A 55 0.82 7.24 11.80
N ASP A 56 1.09 7.55 13.06
CA ASP A 56 0.08 7.50 14.12
C ASP A 56 -1.04 8.53 13.83
N ASP A 57 -0.70 9.73 13.36
CA ASP A 57 -1.65 10.76 12.94
C ASP A 57 -2.47 10.31 11.71
N LEU A 58 -1.82 9.75 10.69
CA LEU A 58 -2.53 9.21 9.50
C LEU A 58 -3.42 8.02 9.86
N THR A 59 -3.00 7.20 10.83
CA THR A 59 -3.80 6.08 11.33
C THR A 59 -5.06 6.59 12.01
N ALA A 60 -4.94 7.59 12.89
CA ALA A 60 -6.09 8.24 13.51
C ALA A 60 -7.03 8.84 12.47
N MET A 61 -6.50 9.54 11.44
CA MET A 61 -7.32 10.06 10.34
C MET A 61 -8.08 8.95 9.59
N ASN A 62 -7.47 7.78 9.40
CA ASN A 62 -8.12 6.62 8.76
C ASN A 62 -9.23 6.04 9.64
N GLU A 63 -8.95 5.86 10.93
CA GLU A 63 -9.93 5.36 11.91
C GLU A 63 -11.14 6.28 12.07
N GLU A 64 -10.92 7.59 11.94
CA GLU A 64 -11.98 8.61 11.95
C GLU A 64 -12.70 8.77 10.60
N GLY A 65 -12.29 8.05 9.56
CA GLY A 65 -12.86 8.12 8.21
C GLY A 65 -12.56 9.44 7.47
N ARG A 66 -11.56 10.20 7.91
CA ARG A 66 -11.12 11.46 7.30
C ARG A 66 -9.99 11.29 6.29
N LEU A 67 -9.29 10.15 6.31
CA LEU A 67 -8.22 9.85 5.37
C LEU A 67 -8.77 9.47 3.99
N ASN A 68 -8.35 10.18 2.95
CA ASN A 68 -8.70 9.84 1.57
C ASN A 68 -7.63 8.90 0.96
N GLY A 69 -7.90 7.60 0.95
CA GLY A 69 -7.01 6.57 0.38
C GLY A 69 -6.86 6.60 -1.16
N ASN A 70 -7.50 7.55 -1.84
CA ASN A 70 -7.28 7.82 -3.27
C ASN A 70 -6.53 9.13 -3.51
N ASP A 71 -6.23 9.92 -2.46
CA ASP A 71 -5.42 11.12 -2.56
C ASP A 71 -3.95 10.73 -2.82
N PRO A 72 -3.38 11.08 -4.00
CA PRO A 72 -2.01 10.73 -4.32
C PRO A 72 -0.98 11.30 -3.33
N PHE A 73 -1.25 12.45 -2.73
CA PHE A 73 -0.34 13.08 -1.78
C PHE A 73 -0.28 12.29 -0.47
N VAL A 74 -1.44 11.88 0.06
CA VAL A 74 -1.52 11.02 1.25
C VAL A 74 -0.90 9.66 0.98
N MET A 75 -1.24 9.04 -0.16
CA MET A 75 -0.70 7.73 -0.52
C MET A 75 0.83 7.78 -0.66
N ARG A 76 1.38 8.82 -1.29
CA ARG A 76 2.84 9.04 -1.36
C ARG A 76 3.47 9.04 0.04
N ILE A 77 2.93 9.81 0.99
CA ILE A 77 3.48 9.89 2.36
C ILE A 77 3.55 8.50 3.00
N ILE A 78 2.46 7.74 2.95
CA ILE A 78 2.40 6.42 3.58
C ILE A 78 3.36 5.44 2.89
N THR A 79 3.39 5.46 1.55
CA THR A 79 4.27 4.58 0.77
C THR A 79 5.74 4.91 0.98
N ASP A 80 6.11 6.19 1.04
CA ASP A 80 7.48 6.62 1.33
C ASP A 80 7.94 6.14 2.72
N LEU A 81 7.07 6.26 3.73
CA LEU A 81 7.33 5.72 5.07
C LEU A 81 7.43 4.17 5.06
N GLY A 82 6.65 3.53 4.21
CA GLY A 82 6.71 2.09 3.94
C GLY A 82 8.01 1.64 3.27
N ALA A 83 8.68 2.53 2.53
CA ALA A 83 9.91 2.26 1.78
C ALA A 83 11.20 2.66 2.55
N GLU A 84 11.07 3.14 3.78
CA GLU A 84 12.18 3.73 4.56
C GLU A 84 13.32 2.72 4.81
N GLY A 85 14.48 2.94 4.19
CA GLY A 85 15.66 2.10 4.31
C GLY A 85 15.70 0.89 3.38
N THR A 86 14.68 0.70 2.53
CA THR A 86 14.64 -0.33 1.47
C THR A 86 14.51 0.29 0.08
N GLY A 87 13.42 1.01 -0.20
CA GLY A 87 13.21 1.75 -1.44
C GLY A 87 13.74 3.19 -1.38
N ILE A 88 13.64 3.83 -0.21
CA ILE A 88 14.20 5.16 0.06
C ILE A 88 15.40 4.98 0.98
N ILE A 89 16.60 5.06 0.42
CA ILE A 89 17.84 4.75 1.14
C ILE A 89 18.63 6.04 1.41
N SER A 90 18.88 6.31 2.69
CA SER A 90 19.81 7.34 3.13
C SER A 90 21.10 6.71 3.64
N ILE A 91 22.24 7.06 3.03
CA ILE A 91 23.55 6.51 3.39
C ILE A 91 24.41 7.59 4.05
N ASN A 92 24.97 7.28 5.21
CA ASN A 92 25.99 8.09 5.87
C ASN A 92 27.17 7.20 6.25
N ASN A 93 28.38 7.60 5.88
CA ASN A 93 29.62 6.85 6.12
C ASN A 93 29.52 5.36 5.70
N GLY A 94 28.89 5.10 4.55
CA GLY A 94 28.74 3.76 3.98
C GLY A 94 27.70 2.88 4.69
N ARG A 95 26.89 3.42 5.61
CA ARG A 95 25.82 2.70 6.30
C ARG A 95 24.47 3.31 6.00
N ILE A 96 23.46 2.47 5.82
CA ILE A 96 22.06 2.90 5.75
C ILE A 96 21.68 3.44 7.13
N VAL A 97 21.34 4.72 7.20
CA VAL A 97 21.01 5.39 8.48
C VAL A 97 19.52 5.44 8.78
N ASN A 98 18.70 5.13 7.78
CA ASN A 98 17.26 5.18 7.87
C ASN A 98 16.62 3.78 7.79
N ASN A 99 17.33 2.71 8.15
CA ASN A 99 16.69 1.40 8.24
C ASN A 99 15.80 1.35 9.49
N PHE A 100 14.51 1.65 9.32
CA PHE A 100 13.52 1.68 10.40
C PHE A 100 12.38 0.67 10.18
N PRO A 101 12.61 -0.65 10.42
CA PRO A 101 11.59 -1.68 10.17
C PRO A 101 10.26 -1.44 10.90
N MET A 102 10.27 -0.83 12.09
CA MET A 102 9.04 -0.50 12.82
C MET A 102 8.21 0.59 12.13
N VAL A 103 8.86 1.55 11.46
CA VAL A 103 8.19 2.59 10.67
C VAL A 103 7.54 1.94 9.45
N ARG A 104 8.32 1.12 8.71
CA ARG A 104 7.80 0.37 7.56
C ARG A 104 6.62 -0.53 7.94
N GLN A 105 6.72 -1.28 9.04
CA GLN A 105 5.66 -2.14 9.55
C GLN A 105 4.37 -1.36 9.83
N LYS A 106 4.45 -0.21 10.51
CA LYS A 106 3.28 0.61 10.80
C LYS A 106 2.66 1.17 9.52
N ALA A 107 3.49 1.64 8.59
CA ALA A 107 3.02 2.20 7.32
C ALA A 107 2.34 1.13 6.44
N THR A 108 2.92 -0.06 6.32
CA THR A 108 2.33 -1.17 5.55
C THR A 108 1.03 -1.66 6.20
N ARG A 109 0.95 -1.69 7.54
CA ARG A 109 -0.31 -1.98 8.24
C ARG A 109 -1.38 -0.94 7.92
N LEU A 110 -1.03 0.35 7.92
CA LEU A 110 -1.96 1.42 7.55
C LEU A 110 -2.45 1.26 6.10
N LEU A 111 -1.54 1.01 5.15
CA LEU A 111 -1.91 0.70 3.76
C LEU A 111 -2.86 -0.50 3.67
N GLY A 112 -2.62 -1.56 4.46
CA GLY A 112 -3.48 -2.74 4.52
C GLY A 112 -4.88 -2.48 5.10
N ASN A 113 -5.06 -1.38 5.81
CA ASN A 113 -6.35 -0.93 6.34
C ASN A 113 -7.09 0.02 5.38
N ILE A 114 -6.47 0.42 4.27
CA ILE A 114 -7.07 1.24 3.23
C ILE A 114 -7.52 0.29 2.12
N ASN A 115 -8.82 0.29 1.77
CA ASN A 115 -9.35 -0.62 0.74
C ASN A 115 -9.44 0.06 -0.63
N THR A 116 -8.28 0.41 -1.22
CA THR A 116 -8.20 1.02 -2.56
C THR A 116 -7.19 0.29 -3.45
N VAL A 117 -7.32 0.42 -4.78
CA VAL A 117 -6.33 -0.12 -5.73
C VAL A 117 -4.94 0.46 -5.47
N ASN A 118 -4.85 1.77 -5.18
CA ASN A 118 -3.58 2.45 -4.92
C ASN A 118 -2.86 1.85 -3.71
N SER A 119 -3.58 1.61 -2.61
CA SER A 119 -2.99 1.00 -1.42
C SER A 119 -2.48 -0.42 -1.65
N ALA A 120 -3.22 -1.23 -2.42
CA ALA A 120 -2.79 -2.57 -2.78
C ALA A 120 -1.53 -2.54 -3.67
N ASN A 121 -1.51 -1.66 -4.67
CA ASN A 121 -0.36 -1.50 -5.55
C ASN A 121 0.89 -1.06 -4.77
N SER A 122 0.74 -0.12 -3.83
CA SER A 122 1.85 0.28 -2.96
C SER A 122 2.35 -0.87 -2.09
N LEU A 123 1.46 -1.68 -1.51
CA LEU A 123 1.87 -2.86 -0.75
C LEU A 123 2.60 -3.90 -1.60
N ILE A 124 2.14 -4.14 -2.84
CA ILE A 124 2.81 -5.04 -3.78
C ILE A 124 4.22 -4.52 -4.08
N GLU A 125 4.35 -3.24 -4.41
CA GLU A 125 5.65 -2.60 -4.67
C GLU A 125 6.60 -2.69 -3.46
N LEU A 126 6.10 -2.38 -2.26
CA LEU A 126 6.85 -2.52 -1.02
C LEU A 126 7.28 -3.97 -0.75
N GLY A 127 6.45 -4.94 -1.10
CA GLY A 127 6.77 -6.37 -0.99
C GLY A 127 8.00 -6.76 -1.81
N GLU A 128 8.18 -6.20 -3.00
CA GLU A 128 9.32 -6.51 -3.89
C GLU A 128 10.68 -6.12 -3.31
N MET A 129 10.70 -5.09 -2.47
CA MET A 129 11.93 -4.50 -1.92
C MET A 129 12.15 -4.86 -0.45
N GLU A 130 11.19 -5.50 0.21
CA GLU A 130 11.25 -5.80 1.64
C GLU A 130 12.01 -7.11 1.92
N THR A 131 12.73 -7.11 3.04
CA THR A 131 13.54 -8.25 3.48
C THR A 131 13.20 -8.69 4.90
N GLU A 132 12.59 -7.82 5.71
CA GLU A 132 12.22 -8.10 7.08
C GLU A 132 10.90 -8.88 7.16
N SER A 133 10.96 -10.11 7.66
CA SER A 133 9.80 -11.00 7.80
C SER A 133 8.62 -10.36 8.53
N MET A 134 8.89 -9.52 9.53
CA MET A 134 7.85 -8.81 10.27
C MET A 134 7.09 -7.77 9.43
N VAL A 135 7.73 -7.15 8.44
CA VAL A 135 7.09 -6.17 7.54
C VAL A 135 6.39 -6.90 6.40
N LEU A 136 7.03 -7.93 5.83
CA LEU A 136 6.41 -8.83 4.85
C LEU A 136 5.11 -9.44 5.36
N SER A 137 5.05 -9.78 6.66
CA SER A 137 3.85 -10.29 7.32
C SER A 137 2.67 -9.31 7.25
N GLU A 138 2.92 -8.02 7.54
CA GLU A 138 1.89 -6.99 7.41
C GLU A 138 1.50 -6.76 5.95
N ILE A 139 2.46 -6.83 5.02
CA ILE A 139 2.21 -6.66 3.59
C ILE A 139 1.25 -7.73 3.07
N ILE A 140 1.57 -9.01 3.27
CA ILE A 140 0.73 -10.11 2.74
C ILE A 140 -0.64 -10.16 3.39
N VAL A 141 -0.72 -9.87 4.70
CA VAL A 141 -2.01 -9.78 5.42
C VAL A 141 -2.80 -8.57 4.93
N GLY A 142 -2.16 -7.43 4.71
CA GLY A 142 -2.78 -6.21 4.19
C GLY A 142 -3.38 -6.42 2.80
N ILE A 143 -2.59 -6.88 1.83
CA ILE A 143 -3.07 -7.07 0.44
C ILE A 143 -4.16 -8.13 0.36
N SER A 144 -4.10 -9.19 1.18
CA SER A 144 -5.13 -10.24 1.17
C SER A 144 -6.53 -9.77 1.59
N LYS A 145 -6.61 -8.67 2.36
CA LYS A 145 -7.87 -8.06 2.80
C LYS A 145 -8.44 -7.10 1.76
N ASN A 146 -7.61 -6.63 0.83
CA ASN A 146 -8.02 -5.62 -0.14
C ASN A 146 -8.89 -6.25 -1.23
N THR A 147 -10.13 -5.80 -1.33
CA THR A 147 -11.12 -6.31 -2.31
C THR A 147 -11.25 -5.42 -3.55
N ALA A 148 -10.55 -4.28 -3.58
CA ALA A 148 -10.56 -3.36 -4.71
C ALA A 148 -9.51 -3.72 -5.77
N ALA A 149 -8.42 -4.39 -5.38
CA ALA A 149 -7.33 -4.79 -6.25
C ALA A 149 -7.69 -5.93 -7.21
N ASP A 150 -6.84 -6.16 -8.21
CA ASP A 150 -6.91 -7.36 -9.05
C ASP A 150 -6.66 -8.62 -8.18
N PRO A 151 -7.67 -9.51 -8.02
CA PRO A 151 -7.54 -10.67 -7.15
C PRO A 151 -6.40 -11.61 -7.57
N GLN A 152 -6.17 -11.78 -8.87
CA GLN A 152 -5.14 -12.70 -9.37
C GLN A 152 -3.75 -12.17 -9.04
N LEU A 153 -3.53 -10.86 -9.23
CA LEU A 153 -2.28 -10.21 -8.87
C LEU A 153 -1.98 -10.32 -7.37
N VAL A 154 -2.99 -10.20 -6.52
CA VAL A 154 -2.85 -10.38 -5.06
C VAL A 154 -2.45 -11.81 -4.73
N VAL A 155 -3.15 -12.82 -5.27
CA VAL A 155 -2.84 -14.24 -5.08
C VAL A 155 -1.40 -14.56 -5.50
N ASP A 156 -1.00 -14.11 -6.68
CA ASP A 156 0.34 -14.36 -7.23
C ASP A 156 1.43 -13.66 -6.43
N THR A 157 1.17 -12.44 -5.95
CA THR A 157 2.11 -11.70 -5.08
C THR A 157 2.31 -12.42 -3.75
N ILE A 158 1.23 -12.84 -3.08
CA ILE A 158 1.33 -13.57 -1.80
C ILE A 158 2.12 -14.88 -1.99
N SER A 159 1.81 -15.64 -3.05
CA SER A 159 2.52 -16.88 -3.37
C SER A 159 4.02 -16.64 -3.58
N ARG A 160 4.36 -15.63 -4.39
CA ARG A 160 5.75 -15.31 -4.74
C ARG A 160 6.55 -14.81 -3.53
N LEU A 161 5.99 -13.94 -2.69
CA LEU A 161 6.68 -13.47 -1.48
C LEU A 161 6.95 -14.64 -0.51
N MET A 162 5.99 -15.56 -0.36
CA MET A 162 6.20 -16.76 0.46
C MET A 162 7.26 -17.68 -0.15
N GLU A 163 7.31 -17.84 -1.47
CA GLU A 163 8.32 -18.63 -2.15
C GLU A 163 9.74 -18.06 -1.95
N VAL A 164 9.90 -16.74 -2.08
CA VAL A 164 11.20 -16.07 -1.94
C VAL A 164 11.70 -16.09 -0.49
N HIS A 165 10.83 -15.76 0.47
CA HIS A 165 11.24 -15.52 1.86
C HIS A 165 10.96 -16.69 2.82
N GLY A 166 10.13 -17.66 2.41
CA GLY A 166 9.68 -18.77 3.25
C GLY A 166 10.76 -19.78 3.62
N SER A 167 11.88 -19.80 2.91
CA SER A 167 13.02 -20.69 3.19
C SER A 167 13.65 -20.44 4.57
N SER A 168 13.50 -19.23 5.10
CA SER A 168 13.93 -18.85 6.46
C SER A 168 13.16 -19.57 7.58
N LYS A 169 11.99 -20.14 7.27
CA LYS A 169 11.06 -20.78 8.21
C LYS A 169 10.65 -19.89 9.39
N ASP A 170 10.62 -18.58 9.18
CA ASP A 170 10.07 -17.65 10.17
C ASP A 170 8.60 -18.01 10.46
N HIS A 171 8.32 -18.41 11.70
CA HIS A 171 7.00 -18.91 12.10
C HIS A 171 5.93 -17.82 12.06
N ASN A 172 6.28 -16.55 12.30
CA ASN A 172 5.33 -15.45 12.27
C ASN A 172 4.94 -15.13 10.81
N PHE A 173 5.91 -15.11 9.90
CA PHE A 173 5.65 -14.90 8.49
C PHE A 173 4.86 -16.04 7.86
N ALA A 174 5.19 -17.29 8.20
CA ALA A 174 4.41 -18.44 7.76
C ALA A 174 2.97 -18.39 8.29
N TYR A 175 2.77 -18.02 9.57
CA TYR A 175 1.43 -17.84 10.10
C TYR A 175 0.67 -16.69 9.42
N ALA A 176 1.35 -15.58 9.13
CA ALA A 176 0.77 -14.46 8.38
C ALA A 176 0.37 -14.86 6.96
N PHE A 177 1.14 -15.73 6.29
CA PHE A 177 0.78 -16.30 4.99
C PHE A 177 -0.49 -17.14 5.08
N LEU A 178 -0.61 -17.99 6.10
CA LEU A 178 -1.83 -18.76 6.32
C LEU A 178 -3.04 -17.87 6.60
N LEU A 179 -2.88 -16.78 7.36
CA LEU A 179 -3.92 -15.78 7.56
C LEU A 179 -4.30 -15.04 6.27
N ALA A 180 -3.31 -14.73 5.43
CA ALA A 180 -3.54 -14.09 4.15
C ALA A 180 -4.39 -14.99 3.24
N VAL A 181 -4.06 -16.28 3.17
CA VAL A 181 -4.84 -17.28 2.41
C VAL A 181 -6.27 -17.42 2.95
N ASP A 182 -6.46 -17.42 4.27
CA ASP A 182 -7.78 -17.38 4.88
C ASP A 182 -8.59 -16.14 4.49
N ASN A 183 -7.95 -14.96 4.42
CA ASN A 183 -8.62 -13.73 4.01
C ASN A 183 -9.07 -13.80 2.55
N LEU A 184 -8.23 -14.33 1.66
CA LEU A 184 -8.61 -14.56 0.26
C LEU A 184 -9.87 -15.42 0.16
N ASN A 185 -9.90 -16.55 0.87
CA ASN A 185 -11.06 -17.44 0.91
C ASN A 185 -12.31 -16.76 1.48
N LYS A 186 -12.19 -16.02 2.60
CA LYS A 186 -13.30 -15.24 3.20
C LYS A 186 -13.86 -14.18 2.25
N ASN A 187 -13.01 -13.59 1.42
CA ASN A 187 -13.38 -12.61 0.42
C ASN A 187 -13.90 -13.23 -0.88
N ASN A 188 -14.05 -14.56 -0.95
CA ASN A 188 -14.44 -15.32 -2.15
C ASN A 188 -13.49 -15.09 -3.34
N ILE A 189 -12.20 -14.85 -3.07
CA ILE A 189 -11.17 -14.78 -4.10
C ILE A 189 -10.71 -16.21 -4.38
N GLU A 190 -10.84 -16.63 -5.65
CA GLU A 190 -10.41 -17.95 -6.10
C GLU A 190 -8.88 -18.07 -6.03
N ILE A 191 -8.40 -19.16 -5.43
CA ILE A 191 -6.97 -19.45 -5.31
C ILE A 191 -6.58 -20.34 -6.48
N THR A 192 -6.28 -19.72 -7.61
CA THR A 192 -5.90 -20.41 -8.86
C THR A 192 -4.46 -20.91 -8.86
N ASN A 193 -3.61 -20.35 -8.00
CA ASN A 193 -2.18 -20.65 -7.98
C ASN A 193 -1.89 -21.91 -7.14
N ASN A 194 -1.65 -23.04 -7.83
CA ASN A 194 -1.32 -24.33 -7.22
C ASN A 194 -0.12 -24.28 -6.25
N LYS A 195 0.78 -23.30 -6.41
CA LYS A 195 1.94 -23.14 -5.53
C LYS A 195 1.54 -22.85 -4.09
N ILE A 196 0.42 -22.15 -3.86
CA ILE A 196 -0.10 -21.92 -2.51
C ILE A 196 -0.43 -23.24 -1.82
N PHE A 197 -1.10 -24.16 -2.52
CA PHE A 197 -1.41 -25.49 -1.98
C PHE A 197 -0.16 -26.29 -1.65
N GLU A 198 0.85 -26.26 -2.51
CA GLU A 198 2.15 -26.89 -2.27
C GLU A 198 2.84 -26.31 -1.03
N LEU A 199 2.91 -24.98 -0.94
CA LEU A 199 3.53 -24.26 0.19
C LEU A 199 2.85 -24.62 1.52
N ILE A 200 1.51 -24.61 1.56
CA ILE A 200 0.76 -24.95 2.78
C ILE A 200 0.93 -26.44 3.11
N SER A 201 0.86 -27.34 2.12
CA SER A 201 1.04 -28.78 2.33
C SER A 201 2.42 -29.08 2.94
N ASN A 202 3.47 -28.42 2.48
CA ASN A 202 4.81 -28.56 3.03
C ASN A 202 4.88 -28.14 4.52
N MET A 203 4.08 -27.17 4.96
CA MET A 203 4.00 -26.77 6.38
C MET A 203 3.35 -27.83 7.27
N THR A 204 2.58 -28.76 6.69
CA THR A 204 1.90 -29.83 7.45
C THR A 204 2.79 -31.04 7.71
N LEU A 205 3.94 -31.13 7.04
CA LEU A 205 4.83 -32.28 7.13
C LEU A 205 5.51 -32.34 8.52
N PRO A 206 5.72 -33.55 9.08
CA PRO A 206 6.38 -33.71 10.38
C PRO A 206 7.80 -33.12 10.46
N ASP A 207 8.52 -33.05 9.33
CA ASP A 207 9.89 -32.54 9.21
C ASP A 207 9.95 -31.13 8.59
N SER A 208 8.81 -30.45 8.48
CA SER A 208 8.71 -29.11 7.88
C SER A 208 9.55 -28.06 8.63
N GLY A 209 9.77 -28.25 9.93
CA GLY A 209 10.50 -27.31 10.79
C GLY A 209 9.64 -26.15 11.30
N TYR A 210 8.32 -26.18 11.09
CA TYR A 210 7.38 -25.23 11.68
C TYR A 210 6.88 -25.72 13.04
N ILE A 211 6.53 -24.77 13.92
CA ILE A 211 5.91 -25.08 15.21
C ILE A 211 4.47 -25.58 15.03
N GLN A 212 3.98 -26.32 16.01
CA GLN A 212 2.64 -26.93 15.99
C GLN A 212 1.52 -25.93 15.65
N VAL A 213 1.60 -24.69 16.17
CA VAL A 213 0.60 -23.64 15.88
C VAL A 213 0.49 -23.33 14.39
N VAL A 214 1.61 -23.30 13.66
CA VAL A 214 1.63 -23.07 12.21
C VAL A 214 1.12 -24.31 11.48
N THR A 215 1.57 -25.50 11.89
CA THR A 215 1.14 -26.78 11.31
C THR A 215 -0.37 -27.01 11.45
N ASP A 216 -0.93 -26.75 12.63
CA ASP A 216 -2.36 -26.84 12.90
C ASP A 216 -3.15 -25.86 12.05
N LYS A 217 -2.66 -24.62 11.93
CA LYS A 217 -3.29 -23.61 11.09
C LYS A 217 -3.21 -23.99 9.61
N ALA A 218 -2.11 -24.54 9.13
CA ALA A 218 -1.96 -25.02 7.76
C ALA A 218 -2.98 -26.13 7.44
N LEU A 219 -3.16 -27.08 8.36
CA LEU A 219 -4.18 -28.13 8.24
C LEU A 219 -5.61 -27.57 8.21
N GLU A 220 -5.89 -26.53 9.00
CA GLU A 220 -7.18 -25.84 8.97
C GLU A 220 -7.42 -25.18 7.61
N VAL A 221 -6.44 -24.41 7.13
CA VAL A 221 -6.53 -23.69 5.85
C VAL A 221 -6.74 -24.65 4.68
N LEU A 222 -5.96 -25.75 4.58
CA LEU A 222 -6.12 -26.75 3.51
C LEU A 222 -7.51 -27.38 3.44
N LYS A 223 -8.17 -27.56 4.60
CA LYS A 223 -9.53 -28.12 4.64
C LYS A 223 -10.59 -27.14 4.14
N ASN A 224 -10.29 -25.84 4.22
CA ASN A 224 -11.25 -24.78 3.98
C ASN A 224 -11.06 -24.05 2.64
N ILE A 225 -9.86 -24.13 2.04
CA ILE A 225 -9.62 -23.59 0.69
C ILE A 225 -10.58 -24.29 -0.29
N LYS A 226 -11.20 -23.47 -1.14
CA LYS A 226 -12.08 -23.89 -2.24
C LYS A 226 -11.37 -23.71 -3.56
#